data_AF-A0A2D8GD89-F1
#
_entry.id   AF-A0A2D8GD89-F1
#
_cell.length_a   1.000
_cell.length_b   1.000
_cell.length_c   1.000
_cell.angle_alpha   90.00
_cell.angle_beta   90.00
_cell.angle_gamma   90.00
#
_symmetry.space_group_name_H-M   'P 1'
#
loop_
_entity.id
_entity.type
_entity.pdbx_description
1 polymer ?
#
loop_
_entity_poly.entity_id
_entity_poly.type
_entity_poly.pdbx_seq_one_letter_code
_entity_poly.pdbx_strand_id
1 'polypeptide(L)'
;MEIIIHRINTISELKTINPTFGVEIDIRTYGSDLVLSHDPFKNGDKLEDYLYEYKHGTLIFNIKESGIEDNVLSLISKYSNIKNYFLLDVEFPYIFSALKNKFKNIAIRFSEFEGIDTVNNLKGQIDWVWIDTFTKLPLNQNSINILKNFKTCLVCPERWLRMEEILLYKNQLKKINFKLNAVMTSKHTAKKWIKDEKLR
;
A
#
# COMPACT_ATOMS: atom_id res chain seq x y z
N MET A 1 10.36 6.37 -7.09
CA MET A 1 9.93 5.61 -5.91
C MET A 1 9.24 6.58 -4.98
N GLU A 2 7.94 6.42 -4.81
CA GLU A 2 7.12 7.20 -3.89
C GLU A 2 7.27 6.67 -2.46
N ILE A 3 7.13 7.55 -1.47
CA ILE A 3 7.03 7.16 -0.06
C ILE A 3 5.57 7.16 0.35
N ILE A 4 5.13 6.05 0.95
CA ILE A 4 3.81 5.91 1.55
C ILE A 4 3.98 5.87 3.06
N ILE A 5 3.36 6.80 3.77
CA ILE A 5 3.40 6.81 5.24
C ILE A 5 2.33 5.86 5.76
N HIS A 6 2.78 4.89 6.56
CA HIS A 6 1.94 3.87 7.18
C HIS A 6 0.91 4.48 8.13
N ARG A 7 -0.33 4.01 8.04
CA ARG A 7 -1.37 4.14 9.07
C ARG A 7 -1.73 5.56 9.49
N ILE A 8 -2.00 6.44 8.53
CA ILE A 8 -2.42 7.84 8.80
C ILE A 8 -3.94 7.91 8.95
N ASN A 9 -4.46 7.32 10.03
CA ASN A 9 -5.90 7.11 10.24
C ASN A 9 -6.65 8.33 10.83
N THR A 10 -6.02 9.50 10.89
CA THR A 10 -6.70 10.73 11.32
C THR A 10 -6.39 11.90 10.41
N ILE A 11 -7.36 12.80 10.22
CA ILE A 11 -7.22 14.06 9.51
C ILE A 11 -6.16 14.94 10.20
N SER A 12 -6.10 14.89 11.53
CA SER A 12 -5.10 15.63 12.30
C SER A 12 -3.68 15.19 11.95
N GLU A 13 -3.42 13.89 11.85
CA GLU A 13 -2.11 13.36 11.44
C GLU A 13 -1.84 13.66 9.96
N LEU A 14 -2.83 13.50 9.07
CA LEU A 14 -2.73 13.79 7.64
C LEU A 14 -2.19 15.20 7.38
N LYS A 15 -2.67 16.19 8.14
CA LYS A 15 -2.23 17.59 8.06
C LYS A 15 -0.74 17.78 8.40
N THR A 16 -0.13 16.81 9.08
CA THR A 16 1.31 16.83 9.42
C THR A 16 2.20 16.12 8.39
N ILE A 17 1.60 15.44 7.39
CA ILE A 17 2.32 14.69 6.37
C ILE A 17 2.62 15.59 5.18
N ASN A 18 3.84 15.48 4.66
CA ASN A 18 4.24 16.19 3.45
C ASN A 18 3.32 15.77 2.27
N PRO A 19 2.65 16.71 1.57
CA PRO A 19 1.79 16.41 0.43
C PRO A 19 2.45 15.65 -0.71
N THR A 20 3.78 15.61 -0.79
CA THR A 20 4.48 14.80 -1.81
C THR A 20 4.54 13.31 -1.49
N PHE A 21 4.17 12.90 -0.28
CA PHE A 21 4.06 11.50 0.11
C PHE A 21 2.64 11.00 -0.09
N GLY A 22 2.50 9.72 -0.37
CA GLY A 22 1.23 9.01 -0.21
C GLY A 22 1.05 8.57 1.24
N VAL A 23 -0.11 7.99 1.54
CA VAL A 23 -0.39 7.38 2.85
C VAL A 23 -1.16 6.09 2.70
N GLU A 24 -1.06 5.24 3.70
CA GLU A 24 -1.90 4.08 3.86
C GLU A 24 -2.83 4.30 5.06
N ILE A 25 -4.08 3.87 4.91
CA ILE A 25 -5.15 4.02 5.89
C ILE A 25 -5.95 2.73 6.04
N ASP A 26 -6.42 2.47 7.26
CA ASP A 26 -7.23 1.31 7.60
C ASP A 26 -8.71 1.67 7.59
N ILE A 27 -9.52 0.95 6.81
CA ILE A 27 -10.96 1.19 6.69
C ILE A 27 -11.76 0.10 7.40
N ARG A 28 -12.73 0.53 8.22
CA ARG A 28 -13.73 -0.32 8.88
C ARG A 28 -15.12 0.32 8.82
N THR A 29 -16.14 -0.46 9.18
CA THR A 29 -17.47 0.09 9.49
C THR A 29 -17.57 0.53 10.95
N TYR A 30 -18.37 1.57 11.20
CA TYR A 30 -18.89 1.88 12.53
C TYR A 30 -20.36 2.31 12.39
N GLY A 31 -21.28 1.38 12.68
CA GLY A 31 -22.69 1.55 12.34
C GLY A 31 -22.88 1.56 10.82
N SER A 32 -23.46 2.62 10.27
CA SER A 32 -23.62 2.81 8.82
C SER A 32 -22.48 3.57 8.15
N ASP A 33 -21.50 4.05 8.92
CA ASP A 33 -20.42 4.89 8.42
C ASP A 33 -19.17 4.05 8.09
N LEU A 34 -18.41 4.51 7.09
CA LEU A 34 -17.03 4.07 6.87
C LEU A 34 -16.08 4.97 7.66
N VAL A 35 -15.24 4.38 8.50
CA VAL A 35 -14.34 5.09 9.41
C VAL A 35 -12.90 4.61 9.29
N LEU A 36 -11.98 5.48 9.66
CA LEU A 36 -10.56 5.18 9.73
C LEU A 36 -10.21 4.56 11.07
N SER A 37 -9.99 3.24 11.07
CA SER A 37 -9.60 2.53 12.29
C SER A 37 -8.91 1.22 11.97
N HIS A 38 -7.77 1.00 12.61
CA HIS A 38 -7.12 -0.30 12.54
C HIS A 38 -7.82 -1.36 13.40
N ASP A 39 -8.14 -0.99 14.64
CA ASP A 39 -8.62 -1.94 15.64
C ASP A 39 -10.13 -2.14 15.50
N PRO A 40 -10.62 -3.38 15.66
CA PRO A 40 -12.03 -3.67 15.56
C PRO A 40 -12.82 -2.97 16.69
N PHE A 41 -14.09 -2.66 16.42
CA PHE A 41 -15.02 -2.03 17.37
C PHE A 41 -14.61 -0.63 17.87
N LYS A 42 -13.66 0.02 17.20
CA LYS A 42 -13.26 1.40 17.47
C LYS A 42 -13.83 2.34 16.40
N ASN A 43 -14.34 3.48 16.85
CA ASN A 43 -14.71 4.58 15.97
C ASN A 43 -13.44 5.34 15.53
N GLY A 44 -13.56 6.18 14.51
CA GLY A 44 -12.48 7.03 14.01
C GLY A 44 -13.02 8.16 13.15
N ASP A 45 -12.11 8.88 12.49
CA ASP A 45 -12.51 9.91 11.53
C ASP A 45 -13.30 9.27 10.38
N LYS A 46 -14.33 9.96 9.89
CA LYS A 46 -15.12 9.49 8.75
C LYS A 46 -14.25 9.49 7.49
N LEU A 47 -14.38 8.43 6.70
CA LEU A 47 -13.67 8.33 5.44
C LEU A 47 -14.01 9.50 4.49
N GLU A 48 -15.28 9.90 4.45
CA GLU A 48 -15.76 10.99 3.59
C GLU A 48 -15.05 12.32 3.89
N ASP A 49 -14.95 12.68 5.17
CA ASP A 49 -14.25 13.89 5.61
C ASP A 49 -12.74 13.81 5.32
N TYR A 50 -12.14 12.63 5.46
CA TYR A 50 -10.73 12.42 5.15
C TYR A 50 -10.44 12.59 3.66
N LEU A 51 -11.29 12.03 2.78
CA LEU A 51 -11.14 12.15 1.33
C LEU A 51 -11.29 13.59 0.85
N TYR A 52 -12.15 14.38 1.50
CA TYR A 52 -12.30 15.80 1.23
C TYR A 52 -11.01 16.59 1.51
N GLU A 53 -10.31 16.27 2.60
CA GLU A 53 -9.06 16.93 2.99
C GLU A 53 -7.82 16.45 2.21
N TYR A 54 -7.91 15.29 1.55
CA TYR A 54 -6.76 14.61 0.95
C TYR A 54 -6.16 15.36 -0.25
N LYS A 55 -4.88 15.73 -0.16
CA LYS A 55 -4.13 16.47 -1.20
C LYS A 55 -2.73 15.89 -1.43
N HIS A 56 -2.58 14.62 -1.09
CA HIS A 56 -1.30 13.91 -1.01
C HIS A 56 -1.09 13.04 -2.26
N GLY A 57 -0.07 12.19 -2.22
CA GLY A 57 0.26 11.26 -3.31
C GLY A 57 -0.73 10.09 -3.42
N THR A 58 -0.18 8.88 -3.54
CA THR A 58 -0.97 7.65 -3.61
C THR A 58 -1.65 7.35 -2.29
N LEU A 59 -2.97 7.14 -2.32
CA LEU A 59 -3.76 6.71 -1.16
C LEU A 59 -3.99 5.19 -1.20
N ILE A 60 -3.52 4.48 -0.19
CA ILE A 60 -3.75 3.05 -0.06
C ILE A 60 -4.89 2.82 0.92
N PHE A 61 -5.95 2.17 0.44
CA PHE A 61 -7.11 1.80 1.26
C PHE A 61 -6.95 0.36 1.73
N ASN A 62 -6.50 0.19 2.96
CA ASN A 62 -6.39 -1.11 3.61
C ASN A 62 -7.76 -1.54 4.14
N ILE A 63 -8.37 -2.52 3.47
CA ILE A 63 -9.70 -3.01 3.81
C ILE A 63 -9.57 -3.97 4.99
N LYS A 64 -10.09 -3.59 6.15
CA LYS A 64 -10.02 -4.42 7.38
C LYS A 64 -11.29 -5.22 7.65
N GLU A 65 -12.26 -5.12 6.75
CA GLU A 65 -13.57 -5.75 6.85
C GLU A 65 -14.09 -6.03 5.44
N SER A 66 -14.29 -7.30 5.13
CA SER A 66 -14.74 -7.77 3.81
C SER A 66 -16.19 -7.37 3.55
N GLY A 67 -16.52 -7.03 2.31
CA GLY A 67 -17.85 -6.62 1.88
C GLY A 67 -18.09 -5.11 1.87
N ILE A 68 -17.10 -4.30 2.25
CA ILE A 68 -17.20 -2.82 2.21
C ILE A 68 -16.57 -2.20 0.96
N GLU A 69 -15.91 -3.00 0.13
CA GLU A 69 -15.04 -2.52 -0.94
C GLU A 69 -15.80 -1.67 -1.97
N ASP A 70 -17.00 -2.10 -2.38
CA ASP A 70 -17.84 -1.33 -3.31
C ASP A 70 -18.33 -0.01 -2.69
N ASN A 71 -18.61 0.01 -1.37
CA ASN A 71 -18.95 1.24 -0.66
C ASN A 71 -17.77 2.22 -0.62
N VAL A 72 -16.55 1.70 -0.38
CA VAL A 72 -15.31 2.49 -0.43
C VAL A 72 -15.10 3.06 -1.83
N LEU A 73 -15.23 2.24 -2.88
CA LEU A 73 -15.09 2.69 -4.28
C LEU A 73 -16.14 3.72 -4.67
N SER A 74 -17.40 3.51 -4.27
CA SER A 74 -18.49 4.47 -4.49
C SER A 74 -18.16 5.82 -3.86
N LEU A 75 -17.63 5.83 -2.63
CA LEU A 75 -17.23 7.06 -1.97
C LEU A 75 -16.05 7.74 -2.68
N ILE A 76 -14.99 7.00 -3.02
CA ILE A 76 -13.83 7.52 -3.76
C ILE A 76 -14.26 8.18 -5.07
N SER A 77 -15.23 7.61 -5.79
CA SER A 77 -15.70 8.12 -7.09
C SER A 77 -16.27 9.54 -7.03
N LYS A 78 -16.70 10.01 -5.85
CA LYS A 78 -17.20 11.38 -5.64
C LYS A 78 -16.08 12.42 -5.60
N TYR A 79 -14.82 12.00 -5.46
CA TYR A 79 -13.68 12.87 -5.16
C TYR A 79 -12.64 12.87 -6.28
N SER A 80 -12.70 13.88 -7.15
CA SER A 80 -11.77 14.06 -8.28
C SER A 80 -10.29 14.28 -7.88
N ASN A 81 -10.02 14.63 -6.61
CA ASN A 81 -8.68 14.78 -6.05
C ASN A 81 -7.98 13.43 -5.82
N ILE A 82 -8.73 12.33 -5.69
CA ILE A 82 -8.18 10.99 -5.44
C ILE A 82 -7.83 10.32 -6.78
N LYS A 83 -6.65 10.66 -7.31
CA LYS A 83 -6.22 10.18 -8.64
C LYS A 83 -5.41 8.88 -8.60
N ASN A 84 -4.57 8.74 -7.58
CA ASN A 84 -3.70 7.58 -7.42
C ASN A 84 -4.11 6.84 -6.15
N TYR A 85 -4.66 5.65 -6.32
CA TYR A 85 -5.03 4.81 -5.20
C TYR A 85 -5.07 3.34 -5.59
N PHE A 86 -5.09 2.48 -4.58
CA PHE A 86 -5.46 1.08 -4.73
C PHE A 86 -6.02 0.51 -3.43
N LEU A 87 -6.78 -0.57 -3.56
CA LEU A 87 -7.26 -1.34 -2.42
C LEU A 87 -6.21 -2.38 -2.00
N LEU A 88 -6.00 -2.52 -0.70
CA LEU A 88 -5.10 -3.48 -0.05
C LEU A 88 -5.91 -4.38 0.91
N ASP A 89 -5.40 -5.59 1.16
CA ASP A 89 -6.01 -6.61 2.05
C ASP A 89 -7.45 -6.99 1.67
N VAL A 90 -7.75 -6.93 0.36
CA VAL A 90 -9.03 -7.36 -0.20
C VAL A 90 -9.07 -8.88 -0.37
N GLU A 91 -10.20 -9.50 -0.04
CA GLU A 91 -10.34 -10.95 -0.15
C GLU A 91 -10.35 -11.43 -1.62
N PHE A 92 -9.77 -12.61 -1.84
CA PHE A 92 -9.65 -13.20 -3.17
C PHE A 92 -10.99 -13.35 -3.93
N PRO A 93 -12.12 -13.74 -3.29
CA PRO A 93 -13.43 -13.75 -3.95
C PRO A 93 -13.85 -12.38 -4.49
N TYR A 94 -13.60 -11.30 -3.73
CA TYR A 94 -13.88 -9.96 -4.20
C TYR A 94 -12.97 -9.58 -5.36
N ILE A 95 -11.67 -9.91 -5.32
CA ILE A 95 -10.73 -9.67 -6.43
C ILE A 95 -11.32 -10.25 -7.73
N PHE A 96 -11.74 -11.51 -7.73
CA PHE A 96 -12.37 -12.12 -8.92
C PHE A 96 -13.66 -11.42 -9.37
N SER A 97 -14.48 -10.94 -8.44
CA SER A 97 -15.67 -10.15 -8.76
C SER A 97 -15.27 -8.82 -9.45
N ALA A 98 -14.34 -8.08 -8.86
CA ALA A 98 -13.86 -6.80 -9.35
C ALA A 98 -13.21 -6.90 -10.74
N LEU A 99 -12.50 -8.00 -11.02
CA LEU A 99 -11.90 -8.26 -12.33
C LEU A 99 -12.93 -8.38 -13.46
N LYS A 100 -14.13 -8.91 -13.18
CA LYS A 100 -15.23 -8.96 -14.17
C LYS A 100 -15.67 -7.55 -14.57
N ASN A 101 -15.59 -6.60 -13.64
CA ASN A 101 -15.86 -5.18 -13.86
C ASN A 101 -14.64 -4.40 -14.38
N LYS A 102 -13.56 -5.09 -14.75
CA LYS A 102 -12.28 -4.51 -15.22
C LYS A 102 -11.62 -3.55 -14.23
N PHE A 103 -11.97 -3.64 -12.94
CA PHE A 103 -11.33 -2.83 -11.91
C PHE A 103 -9.95 -3.42 -11.56
N LYS A 104 -8.90 -2.63 -11.74
CA LYS A 104 -7.50 -3.09 -11.62
C LYS A 104 -6.74 -2.51 -10.44
N ASN A 105 -7.25 -1.46 -9.80
CA ASN A 105 -6.57 -0.73 -8.71
C ASN A 105 -6.66 -1.52 -7.39
N ILE A 106 -6.12 -2.74 -7.39
CA ILE A 106 -6.02 -3.66 -6.27
C ILE A 106 -4.57 -4.12 -6.18
N ALA A 107 -4.07 -4.29 -4.95
CA ALA A 107 -2.82 -4.95 -4.69
C ALA A 107 -3.03 -6.42 -4.30
N ILE A 108 -2.25 -7.32 -4.89
CA ILE A 108 -2.08 -8.68 -4.35
C ILE A 108 -0.80 -8.73 -3.51
N ARG A 109 -0.81 -9.50 -2.43
CA ARG A 109 0.35 -9.67 -1.56
C ARG A 109 1.34 -10.67 -2.15
N PHE A 110 2.62 -10.40 -1.91
CA PHE A 110 3.74 -11.28 -2.24
C PHE A 110 4.76 -11.23 -1.10
N SER A 111 5.24 -12.39 -0.68
CA SER A 111 6.21 -12.50 0.40
C SER A 111 6.97 -13.81 0.34
N GLU A 112 7.78 -14.09 1.35
CA GLU A 112 8.42 -15.39 1.54
C GLU A 112 7.40 -16.51 1.88
N PHE A 113 6.17 -16.14 2.23
CA PHE A 113 5.09 -17.05 2.58
C PHE A 113 3.93 -17.04 1.57
N GLU A 114 3.79 -15.95 0.81
CA GLU A 114 2.77 -15.79 -0.22
C GLU A 114 3.39 -15.94 -1.61
N GLY A 115 2.96 -16.96 -2.34
CA GLY A 115 3.62 -17.41 -3.57
C GLY A 115 3.53 -16.41 -4.73
N ILE A 116 4.63 -16.26 -5.47
CA ILE A 116 4.69 -15.45 -6.68
C ILE A 116 3.80 -15.98 -7.81
N ASP A 117 3.46 -17.26 -7.80
CA ASP A 117 2.59 -17.87 -8.82
C ASP A 117 1.17 -17.26 -8.79
N THR A 118 0.66 -16.94 -7.59
CA THR A 118 -0.60 -16.20 -7.43
C THR A 118 -0.54 -14.84 -8.09
N VAL A 119 0.57 -14.12 -7.92
CA VAL A 119 0.80 -12.83 -8.58
C VAL A 119 0.82 -13.01 -10.10
N ASN A 120 1.56 -14.01 -10.61
CA ASN A 120 1.67 -14.27 -12.04
C ASN A 120 0.32 -14.59 -12.70
N ASN A 121 -0.55 -15.33 -12.02
CA ASN A 121 -1.89 -15.67 -12.51
C ASN A 121 -2.78 -14.42 -12.70
N LEU A 122 -2.50 -13.33 -11.99
CA LEU A 122 -3.24 -12.06 -12.06
C LEU A 122 -2.57 -11.03 -12.99
N LYS A 123 -1.55 -11.44 -13.76
CA LYS A 123 -0.84 -10.56 -14.71
C LYS A 123 -1.79 -9.94 -15.72
N GLY A 124 -1.73 -8.61 -15.84
CA GLY A 124 -2.58 -7.81 -16.72
C GLY A 124 -4.01 -7.60 -16.22
N GLN A 125 -4.38 -8.22 -15.11
CA GLN A 125 -5.71 -8.15 -14.49
C GLN A 125 -5.74 -7.16 -13.32
N ILE A 126 -4.68 -7.12 -12.51
CA ILE A 126 -4.48 -6.13 -11.44
C ILE A 126 -3.23 -5.29 -11.67
N ASP A 127 -3.17 -4.12 -11.04
CA ASP A 127 -2.10 -3.15 -11.22
C ASP A 127 -0.97 -3.29 -10.21
N TRP A 128 -1.25 -3.67 -8.96
CA TRP A 128 -0.32 -3.54 -7.86
C TRP A 128 0.08 -4.87 -7.23
N VAL A 129 1.32 -4.92 -6.74
CA VAL A 129 1.82 -5.96 -5.85
C VAL A 129 2.35 -5.31 -4.58
N TRP A 130 1.82 -5.77 -3.45
CA TRP A 130 2.26 -5.42 -2.11
C TRP A 130 3.30 -6.44 -1.66
N ILE A 131 4.56 -6.02 -1.57
CA ILE A 131 5.69 -6.90 -1.30
C ILE A 131 6.01 -6.81 0.19
N ASP A 132 5.58 -7.79 0.97
CA ASP A 132 5.98 -7.89 2.37
C ASP A 132 7.39 -8.44 2.51
N THR A 133 8.04 -8.01 3.58
CA THR A 133 9.38 -8.47 3.94
C THR A 133 9.32 -8.98 5.36
N PHE A 134 8.64 -10.09 5.61
CA PHE A 134 8.44 -10.58 6.99
C PHE A 134 9.77 -10.96 7.64
N THR A 135 10.64 -11.64 6.88
CA THR A 135 11.93 -12.16 7.38
C THR A 135 13.13 -11.75 6.53
N LYS A 136 12.91 -11.30 5.29
CA LYS A 136 13.93 -10.87 4.32
C LYS A 136 13.27 -10.13 3.16
N LEU A 137 14.08 -9.62 2.23
CA LEU A 137 13.60 -9.16 0.93
C LEU A 137 13.25 -10.39 0.05
N PRO A 138 11.98 -10.64 -0.33
CA PRO A 138 11.56 -11.86 -1.02
C PRO A 138 11.86 -11.83 -2.54
N LEU A 139 12.97 -11.23 -2.96
CA LEU A 139 13.29 -11.05 -4.39
C LEU A 139 14.35 -12.04 -4.87
N ASN A 140 14.04 -12.69 -5.99
CA ASN A 140 14.92 -13.54 -6.77
C ASN A 140 14.66 -13.29 -8.28
N GLN A 141 15.44 -13.92 -9.16
CA GLN A 141 15.32 -13.67 -10.59
C GLN A 141 13.91 -13.97 -11.15
N ASN A 142 13.26 -15.03 -10.64
CA ASN A 142 11.90 -15.42 -11.06
C ASN A 142 10.87 -14.34 -10.67
N SER A 143 10.83 -13.98 -9.39
CA SER A 143 9.92 -12.95 -8.88
C SER A 143 10.16 -11.60 -9.54
N ILE A 144 11.41 -11.19 -9.74
CA ILE A 144 11.72 -9.95 -10.46
C ILE A 144 11.14 -9.95 -11.88
N ASN A 145 11.23 -11.07 -12.61
CA ASN A 145 10.69 -11.16 -13.97
C ASN A 145 9.16 -11.03 -14.01
N ILE A 146 8.48 -11.59 -13.02
CA ILE A 146 7.02 -11.50 -12.88
C ILE A 146 6.61 -10.09 -12.45
N LEU A 147 7.25 -9.55 -11.41
CA LEU A 147 6.93 -8.24 -10.81
C LEU A 147 7.12 -7.05 -11.76
N LYS A 148 7.96 -7.17 -12.79
CA LYS A 148 8.09 -6.14 -13.85
C LYS A 148 6.78 -5.81 -14.58
N ASN A 149 5.77 -6.69 -14.49
CA ASN A 149 4.47 -6.49 -15.11
C ASN A 149 3.47 -5.74 -14.21
N PHE A 150 3.90 -5.30 -13.02
CA PHE A 150 3.05 -4.67 -12.01
C PHE A 150 3.72 -3.41 -11.45
N LYS A 151 2.91 -2.55 -10.85
CA LYS A 151 3.39 -1.54 -9.91
C LYS A 151 3.70 -2.23 -8.58
N THR A 152 4.79 -1.84 -7.93
CA THR A 152 5.26 -2.51 -6.71
C THR A 152 5.34 -1.53 -5.53
N CYS A 153 4.76 -1.94 -4.40
CA CYS A 153 4.90 -1.27 -3.11
C CYS A 153 5.60 -2.21 -2.14
N LEU A 154 6.81 -1.87 -1.69
CA LEU A 154 7.54 -2.68 -0.72
C LEU A 154 7.18 -2.24 0.70
N VAL A 155 6.93 -3.19 1.60
CA VAL A 155 6.83 -2.93 3.03
C VAL A 155 8.22 -2.79 3.63
N CYS A 156 8.47 -1.67 4.30
CA CYS A 156 9.73 -1.43 4.98
C CYS A 156 9.99 -2.48 6.08
N PRO A 157 11.22 -3.02 6.21
CA PRO A 157 11.54 -4.03 7.23
C PRO A 157 11.42 -3.50 8.66
N GLU A 158 11.38 -2.17 8.86
CA GLU A 158 11.07 -1.56 10.16
C GLU A 158 9.71 -2.01 10.71
N ARG A 159 8.72 -2.33 9.86
CA ARG A 159 7.46 -2.91 10.33
C ARG A 159 7.79 -4.11 11.21
N TRP A 160 8.72 -4.95 10.80
CA TRP A 160 9.11 -6.19 11.46
C TRP A 160 10.26 -6.00 12.46
N LEU A 161 10.43 -4.79 12.99
CA LEU A 161 11.47 -4.43 13.97
C LEU A 161 12.91 -4.56 13.43
N ARG A 162 13.08 -4.49 12.11
CA ARG A 162 14.38 -4.67 11.41
C ARG A 162 14.77 -3.42 10.66
N MET A 163 14.73 -2.27 11.34
CA MET A 163 14.94 -0.95 10.73
C MET A 163 16.38 -0.72 10.24
N GLU A 164 17.32 -1.48 10.76
CA GLU A 164 18.72 -1.54 10.37
C GLU A 164 18.90 -2.18 8.98
N GLU A 165 17.98 -3.04 8.56
CA GLU A 165 18.01 -3.68 7.24
C GLU A 165 17.60 -2.74 6.09
N ILE A 166 17.11 -1.53 6.37
CA ILE A 166 16.68 -0.58 5.31
C ILE A 166 17.83 -0.30 4.32
N LEU A 167 19.04 -0.04 4.84
CA LEU A 167 20.21 0.21 3.98
C LEU A 167 20.62 -1.05 3.21
N LEU A 168 20.55 -2.21 3.85
CA LEU A 168 20.80 -3.51 3.22
C LEU A 168 19.84 -3.73 2.03
N TYR A 169 18.55 -3.48 2.21
CA TYR A 169 17.54 -3.67 1.15
C TYR A 169 17.76 -2.69 0.00
N LYS A 170 18.07 -1.42 0.29
CA LYS A 170 18.43 -0.44 -0.77
C LYS A 170 19.62 -0.91 -1.60
N ASN A 171 20.66 -1.44 -0.95
CA ASN A 171 21.84 -1.97 -1.63
C ASN A 171 21.50 -3.23 -2.45
N GLN A 172 20.68 -4.14 -1.91
CA GLN A 172 20.21 -5.32 -2.63
C GLN A 172 19.40 -4.94 -3.87
N LEU A 173 18.41 -4.05 -3.73
CA LEU A 173 17.58 -3.53 -4.83
C LEU A 173 18.43 -2.87 -5.93
N LYS A 174 19.45 -2.09 -5.54
CA LYS A 174 20.40 -1.49 -6.48
C LYS A 174 21.22 -2.56 -7.21
N LYS A 175 21.74 -3.57 -6.49
CA LYS A 175 22.54 -4.66 -7.04
C LYS A 175 21.75 -5.49 -8.07
N ILE A 176 20.48 -5.76 -7.81
CA ILE A 176 19.60 -6.50 -8.74
C ILE A 176 18.92 -5.60 -9.80
N ASN A 177 19.22 -4.29 -9.78
CA ASN A 177 18.61 -3.28 -10.66
C ASN A 177 17.06 -3.34 -10.68
N PHE A 178 16.45 -3.53 -9.52
CA PHE A 178 14.99 -3.57 -9.39
C PHE A 178 14.48 -2.23 -8.85
N LYS A 179 13.61 -1.57 -9.62
CA LYS A 179 13.04 -0.27 -9.26
C LYS A 179 11.63 -0.44 -8.71
N LEU A 180 11.43 0.00 -7.47
CA LEU A 180 10.12 0.04 -6.83
C LEU A 180 9.32 1.26 -7.26
N ASN A 181 8.00 1.09 -7.39
CA ASN A 181 7.10 2.21 -7.58
C ASN A 181 6.91 2.98 -6.27
N ALA A 182 6.73 2.26 -5.16
CA ALA A 182 6.52 2.82 -3.84
C ALA A 182 7.20 2.00 -2.73
N VAL A 183 7.42 2.63 -1.58
CA VAL A 183 7.78 1.97 -0.32
C VAL A 183 6.86 2.48 0.78
N MET A 184 6.21 1.56 1.50
CA MET A 184 5.46 1.88 2.70
C MET A 184 6.37 1.80 3.93
N THR A 185 6.36 2.86 4.74
CA THR A 185 7.28 3.02 5.89
C THR A 185 6.68 3.96 6.93
N SER A 186 7.19 3.97 8.16
CA SER A 186 6.76 4.96 9.15
C SER A 186 7.28 6.37 8.83
N LYS A 187 6.64 7.39 9.42
CA LYS A 187 7.10 8.79 9.34
C LYS A 187 8.54 8.95 9.82
N HIS A 188 8.96 8.18 10.82
CA HIS A 188 10.30 8.21 11.38
C HIS A 188 11.37 7.72 10.39
N THR A 189 11.07 6.66 9.65
CA THR A 189 12.02 5.99 8.76
C THR A 189 11.97 6.45 7.31
N ALA A 190 10.97 7.24 6.91
CA ALA A 190 10.83 7.81 5.56
C ALA A 190 12.12 8.45 5.02
N LYS A 191 12.84 9.22 5.85
CA LYS A 191 14.11 9.87 5.44
C LYS A 191 15.20 8.88 5.04
N LYS A 192 15.21 7.66 5.60
CA LYS A 192 16.20 6.62 5.28
C LYS A 192 16.03 6.08 3.85
N TRP A 193 14.81 6.13 3.33
CA TRP A 193 14.50 5.72 1.95
C TRP A 193 14.79 6.80 0.91
N ILE A 194 14.65 8.08 1.28
CA ILE A 194 14.84 9.22 0.37
C ILE A 194 16.32 9.59 0.21
N LYS A 195 17.11 9.54 1.28
CA LYS A 195 18.53 9.91 1.20
C LYS A 195 19.30 8.86 0.40
N ASP A 196 19.86 9.25 -0.73
CA ASP A 196 21.00 8.54 -1.28
C ASP A 196 22.18 8.80 -0.34
N GLU A 197 22.55 7.80 0.46
CA GLU A 197 23.84 7.80 1.11
C GLU A 197 24.90 7.56 0.02
N LYS A 198 25.26 8.63 -0.69
CA LYS A 198 26.67 8.88 -0.99
C LYS A 198 27.36 9.19 0.34
N LEU A 199 27.41 8.21 1.25
CA LEU A 199 28.39 8.24 2.33
C LEU A 199 29.72 7.93 1.65
N ARG A 200 30.49 9.02 1.51
CA ARG A 200 31.90 9.02 1.17
C ARG A 200 32.68 8.11 2.11
#